data_AF-K5WPH7-F1
#
_entry.id   AF-K5WPH7-F1
#
_cell.length_a   1.000
_cell.length_b   1.000
_cell.length_c   1.000
_cell.angle_alpha   90.00
_cell.angle_beta   90.00
_cell.angle_gamma   90.00
#
_symmetry.space_group_name_H-M   'P 1'
#
loop_
_entity.id
_entity.type
_entity.pdbx_description
1 polymer ?
#
loop_
_entity_poly.entity_id
_entity_poly.type
_entity_poly.pdbx_seq_one_letter_code
_entity_poly.pdbx_strand_id
1 'polypeptide(L)'
;MEENPLTFNQTALGISEFIEVAIHTILYVRHVYPAELFVRRKKYDTPVFQSRHPALNEYISGVVRAVADELAVGNVEKVVVLIKGKDDVALERYIFAVQNVIQVEAYNKDTSVQGAMTPSALGQYLRAFMVKLSMMENQLGQLSLGGDGSFAVIIELQDDKVPSISQGKVEALRAALDSTT
;
A
#
# COMPACT_ATOMS: atom_id res chain seq x y z
N MET A 1 3.12 -21.50 -23.19
CA MET A 1 2.61 -20.26 -23.80
C MET A 1 3.56 -19.17 -23.38
N GLU A 2 4.16 -18.44 -24.31
CA GLU A 2 4.93 -17.23 -23.94
C GLU A 2 3.95 -16.21 -23.37
N GLU A 3 4.20 -15.76 -22.14
CA GLU A 3 3.40 -14.70 -21.52
C GLU A 3 3.87 -13.35 -22.06
N ASN A 4 2.92 -12.52 -22.47
CA ASN A 4 3.22 -11.15 -22.85
C ASN A 4 3.78 -10.39 -21.63
N PRO A 5 4.88 -9.63 -21.79
CA PRO A 5 5.41 -8.81 -20.72
C PRO A 5 4.39 -7.77 -20.24
N LEU A 6 4.42 -7.45 -18.96
CA LEU A 6 3.57 -6.41 -18.37
C LEU A 6 3.94 -5.04 -18.92
N THR A 7 2.91 -4.23 -19.12
CA THR A 7 3.08 -2.79 -19.34
C THR A 7 3.36 -2.08 -18.01
N PHE A 8 3.87 -0.85 -18.07
CA PHE A 8 4.09 -0.04 -16.86
C PHE A 8 2.78 0.12 -16.06
N ASN A 9 1.68 0.43 -16.73
CA ASN A 9 0.37 0.60 -16.09
C ASN A 9 -0.13 -0.69 -15.43
N GLN A 10 0.08 -1.84 -16.07
CA GLN A 10 -0.28 -3.14 -15.49
C GLN A 10 0.57 -3.47 -14.26
N THR A 11 1.88 -3.16 -14.30
CA THR A 11 2.76 -3.32 -13.13
C THR A 11 2.34 -2.38 -12.00
N ALA A 12 2.07 -1.10 -12.28
CA ALA A 12 1.63 -0.12 -11.28
C ALA A 12 0.30 -0.53 -10.62
N LEU A 13 -0.66 -1.03 -11.40
CA LEU A 13 -1.91 -1.57 -10.89
C LEU A 13 -1.66 -2.79 -9.98
N GLY A 14 -0.82 -3.73 -10.43
CA GLY A 14 -0.46 -4.92 -9.64
C GLY A 14 0.21 -4.57 -8.31
N ILE A 15 1.08 -3.55 -8.30
CA ILE A 15 1.71 -3.03 -7.08
C ILE A 15 0.67 -2.36 -6.17
N SER A 16 -0.24 -1.56 -6.72
CA SER A 16 -1.29 -0.88 -5.95
C SER A 16 -2.22 -1.88 -5.25
N GLU A 17 -2.69 -2.90 -5.99
CA GLU A 17 -3.48 -3.99 -5.41
C GLU A 17 -2.72 -4.76 -4.33
N PHE A 18 -1.41 -4.94 -4.52
CA PHE A 18 -0.58 -5.61 -3.55
C PHE A 18 -0.46 -4.79 -2.25
N ILE A 19 -0.27 -3.48 -2.36
CA ILE A 19 -0.20 -2.58 -1.20
C ILE A 19 -1.50 -2.65 -0.38
N GLU A 20 -2.66 -2.70 -1.04
CA GLU A 20 -3.95 -2.89 -0.35
C GLU A 20 -3.97 -4.16 0.51
N VAL A 21 -3.59 -5.28 -0.10
CA VAL A 21 -3.57 -6.60 0.54
C VAL A 21 -2.55 -6.63 1.69
N ALA A 22 -1.39 -6.01 1.48
CA ALA A 22 -0.35 -5.90 2.49
C ALA A 22 -0.81 -5.05 3.68
N ILE A 23 -1.48 -3.92 3.47
CA ILE A 23 -2.04 -3.08 4.54
C ILE A 23 -3.03 -3.89 5.39
N HIS A 24 -4.03 -4.53 4.77
CA HIS A 24 -4.99 -5.34 5.53
C HIS A 24 -4.31 -6.48 6.31
N THR A 25 -3.30 -7.11 5.72
CA THR A 25 -2.56 -8.19 6.36
C THR A 25 -1.74 -7.67 7.55
N ILE A 26 -1.06 -6.52 7.43
CA ILE A 26 -0.31 -5.89 8.53
C ILE A 26 -1.23 -5.56 9.69
N LEU A 27 -2.38 -4.91 9.41
CA LEU A 27 -3.34 -4.52 10.43
C LEU A 27 -3.89 -5.72 11.23
N TYR A 28 -4.10 -6.84 10.55
CA TYR A 28 -4.50 -8.10 11.18
C TYR A 28 -3.37 -8.70 12.03
N VAL A 29 -2.19 -8.89 11.45
CA VAL A 29 -1.05 -9.60 12.06
C VAL A 29 -0.49 -8.84 13.26
N ARG A 30 -0.50 -7.50 13.23
CA ARG A 30 -0.05 -6.67 14.35
C ARG A 30 -1.16 -6.36 15.34
N HIS A 31 -2.34 -6.96 15.18
CA HIS A 31 -3.50 -6.77 16.05
C HIS A 31 -3.87 -5.29 16.27
N VAL A 32 -3.70 -4.46 15.23
CA VAL A 32 -4.13 -3.04 15.25
C VAL A 32 -5.64 -2.95 15.38
N TYR A 33 -6.33 -3.91 14.78
CA TYR A 33 -7.77 -4.10 14.90
C TYR A 33 -8.08 -5.53 15.34
N PRO A 34 -9.23 -5.76 16.01
CA PRO A 34 -9.64 -7.10 16.41
C PRO A 34 -9.69 -8.07 15.23
N ALA A 35 -9.19 -9.30 15.44
CA ALA A 35 -9.15 -10.35 14.41
C ALA A 35 -10.54 -10.68 13.83
N GLU A 36 -11.59 -10.50 14.63
CA GLU A 36 -12.99 -10.69 14.23
C GLU A 36 -13.43 -9.74 13.10
N LEU A 37 -12.79 -8.59 12.95
CA LEU A 37 -13.08 -7.68 11.84
C LEU A 37 -12.54 -8.17 10.50
N PHE A 38 -11.70 -9.21 10.49
CA PHE A 38 -11.06 -9.70 9.27
C PHE A 38 -11.60 -11.06 8.86
N VAL A 39 -11.50 -11.33 7.56
CA VAL A 39 -11.75 -12.63 6.96
C VAL A 39 -10.49 -13.12 6.28
N ARG A 40 -10.16 -14.40 6.50
CA ARG A 40 -9.07 -15.06 5.80
C ARG A 40 -9.47 -15.31 4.34
N ARG A 41 -8.60 -14.92 3.43
CA ARG A 41 -8.72 -15.10 1.97
C ARG A 41 -7.44 -15.73 1.43
N LYS A 42 -7.42 -16.01 0.13
CA LYS A 42 -6.25 -16.48 -0.60
C LYS A 42 -5.95 -15.51 -1.74
N LYS A 43 -4.75 -14.94 -1.77
CA LYS A 43 -4.22 -14.15 -2.90
C LYS A 43 -2.72 -14.43 -3.03
N TYR A 44 -2.19 -14.35 -4.25
CA TYR A 44 -0.77 -14.65 -4.55
C TYR A 44 -0.32 -16.04 -4.03
N ASP A 45 -1.23 -17.02 -4.04
CA ASP A 45 -1.04 -18.35 -3.42
C ASP A 45 -0.60 -18.35 -1.95
N THR A 46 -0.98 -17.30 -1.22
CA THR A 46 -0.74 -17.15 0.22
C THR A 46 -2.04 -16.86 0.97
N PRO A 47 -2.14 -17.25 2.25
CA PRO A 47 -3.22 -16.78 3.10
C PRO A 47 -3.05 -15.27 3.33
N VAL A 48 -4.11 -14.52 3.07
CA VAL A 48 -4.16 -13.07 3.29
C VAL A 48 -5.38 -12.74 4.14
N PHE A 49 -5.39 -11.57 4.76
CA PHE A 49 -6.50 -11.11 5.58
C PHE A 49 -7.13 -9.88 4.95
N GLN A 50 -8.46 -9.80 4.99
CA GLN A 50 -9.21 -8.67 4.45
C GLN A 50 -10.19 -8.18 5.51
N SER A 51 -10.24 -6.87 5.74
CA SER A 51 -11.21 -6.28 6.66
C SER A 51 -12.63 -6.40 6.11
N ARG A 52 -13.60 -6.59 7.00
CA ARG A 52 -15.04 -6.56 6.74
C ARG A 52 -15.68 -5.25 7.18
N HIS A 53 -14.94 -4.38 7.87
CA HIS A 53 -15.45 -3.12 8.39
C HIS A 53 -15.54 -2.07 7.26
N PRO A 54 -16.74 -1.56 6.91
CA PRO A 54 -16.91 -0.68 5.74
C PRO A 54 -16.04 0.57 5.79
N ALA A 55 -16.00 1.28 6.92
CA ALA A 55 -15.22 2.52 7.03
C ALA A 55 -13.70 2.30 6.93
N LEU A 56 -13.22 1.14 7.40
CA LEU A 56 -11.79 0.80 7.30
C LEU A 56 -11.45 0.47 5.85
N ASN A 57 -12.32 -0.27 5.17
CA ASN A 57 -12.14 -0.60 3.76
C ASN A 57 -12.20 0.67 2.90
N GLU A 58 -13.15 1.57 3.16
CA GLU A 58 -13.25 2.85 2.45
C GLU A 58 -11.99 3.71 2.60
N TYR A 59 -11.46 3.80 3.83
CA TYR A 59 -10.20 4.51 4.07
C TYR A 59 -9.04 3.88 3.30
N ILE A 60 -8.86 2.55 3.41
CA ILE A 60 -7.76 1.85 2.74
C ILE A 60 -7.89 1.96 1.21
N SER A 61 -9.08 1.78 0.65
CA SER A 61 -9.32 1.95 -0.78
C SER A 61 -9.04 3.39 -1.25
N GLY A 62 -9.36 4.39 -0.43
CA GLY A 62 -9.01 5.79 -0.70
C GLY A 62 -7.51 6.03 -0.76
N VAL A 63 -6.75 5.46 0.19
CA VAL A 63 -5.28 5.50 0.20
C VAL A 63 -4.69 4.77 -1.01
N VAL A 64 -5.16 3.56 -1.31
CA VAL A 64 -4.68 2.75 -2.44
C VAL A 64 -4.95 3.45 -3.76
N ARG A 65 -6.09 4.13 -3.90
CA ARG A 65 -6.38 4.94 -5.08
C ARG A 65 -5.36 6.08 -5.24
N ALA A 66 -5.06 6.81 -4.15
CA ALA A 66 -4.03 7.84 -4.18
C ALA A 66 -2.66 7.28 -4.58
N VAL A 67 -2.28 6.12 -4.03
CA VAL A 67 -1.04 5.43 -4.40
C VAL A 67 -1.05 5.02 -5.88
N ALA A 68 -2.16 4.51 -6.40
CA ALA A 68 -2.29 4.11 -7.79
C ALA A 68 -2.14 5.30 -8.75
N ASP A 69 -2.77 6.43 -8.42
CA ASP A 69 -2.68 7.67 -9.20
C ASP A 69 -1.21 8.17 -9.26
N GLU A 70 -0.51 8.18 -8.11
CA GLU A 70 0.90 8.59 -8.05
C GLU A 70 1.87 7.58 -8.69
N LEU A 71 1.58 6.27 -8.59
CA LEU A 71 2.37 5.23 -9.25
C LEU A 71 2.23 5.31 -10.76
N ALA A 72 1.03 5.61 -11.27
CA ALA A 72 0.77 5.74 -12.70
C ALA A 72 1.58 6.90 -13.32
N VAL A 73 1.84 7.98 -12.56
CA VAL A 73 2.72 9.07 -13.01
C VAL A 73 4.20 8.83 -12.72
N GLY A 74 4.52 7.86 -11.86
CA GLY A 74 5.89 7.47 -11.53
C GLY A 74 6.53 8.33 -10.43
N ASN A 75 5.74 9.04 -9.63
CA ASN A 75 6.21 9.99 -8.62
C ASN A 75 6.46 9.35 -7.25
N VAL A 76 5.91 8.16 -6.96
CA VAL A 76 6.07 7.52 -5.64
C VAL A 76 7.51 7.08 -5.43
N GLU A 77 8.09 7.48 -4.30
CA GLU A 77 9.35 6.95 -3.79
C GLU A 77 9.10 5.89 -2.71
N LYS A 78 8.22 6.17 -1.74
CA LYS A 78 7.89 5.23 -0.67
C LYS A 78 6.42 5.30 -0.29
N VAL A 79 5.85 4.15 0.05
CA VAL A 79 4.58 4.07 0.79
C VAL A 79 4.89 3.53 2.17
N VAL A 80 4.52 4.26 3.21
CA VAL A 80 4.86 3.93 4.60
C VAL A 80 3.58 3.69 5.40
N VAL A 81 3.41 2.47 5.91
CA VAL A 81 2.35 2.16 6.88
C VAL A 81 2.93 2.32 8.28
N LEU A 82 2.43 3.31 9.00
CA LEU A 82 2.81 3.63 10.36
C LEU A 82 1.81 3.02 11.34
N ILE A 83 2.30 2.24 12.29
CA ILE A 83 1.51 1.84 13.45
C ILE A 83 1.88 2.76 14.61
N LYS A 84 0.86 3.35 15.23
CA LYS A 84 1.01 4.33 16.29
C LYS A 84 0.41 3.82 17.58
N GLY A 85 1.09 4.08 18.68
CA GLY A 85 0.58 3.83 20.02
C GLY A 85 -0.16 5.04 20.56
N LYS A 86 -0.25 5.08 21.89
CA LYS A 86 -0.73 6.24 22.63
C LYS A 86 0.04 7.52 22.25
N ASP A 87 -0.64 8.66 22.27
CA ASP A 87 -0.07 9.99 22.02
C ASP A 87 0.54 10.16 20.60
N ASP A 88 0.02 9.42 19.61
CA ASP A 88 0.44 9.44 18.19
C ASP A 88 1.92 9.02 17.96
N VAL A 89 2.55 8.38 18.94
CA VAL A 89 3.94 7.92 18.83
C VAL A 89 4.05 6.75 17.85
N ALA A 90 4.85 6.91 16.79
CA ALA A 90 5.12 5.87 15.82
C ALA A 90 5.92 4.72 16.45
N LEU A 91 5.29 3.54 16.57
CA LEU A 91 5.89 2.34 17.14
C LEU A 91 6.56 1.48 16.06
N GLU A 92 5.90 1.32 14.91
CA GLU A 92 6.39 0.51 13.80
C GLU A 92 6.16 1.19 12.47
N ARG A 93 7.09 0.95 11.52
CA ARG A 93 7.03 1.49 10.17
C ARG A 93 7.26 0.37 9.16
N TYR A 94 6.28 0.13 8.30
CA TYR A 94 6.41 -0.75 7.14
C TYR A 94 6.62 0.10 5.90
N ILE A 95 7.83 0.07 5.36
CA ILE A 95 8.26 0.93 4.24
C ILE A 95 8.27 0.10 2.97
N PHE A 96 7.40 0.45 2.02
CA PHE A 96 7.38 -0.07 0.66
C PHE A 96 8.10 0.92 -0.25
N ALA A 97 9.40 0.71 -0.45
CA ALA A 97 10.19 1.54 -1.36
C ALA A 97 9.94 1.15 -2.81
N VAL A 98 9.62 2.15 -3.64
CA VAL A 98 9.39 2.01 -5.07
C VAL A 98 10.54 2.71 -5.79
N GLN A 99 11.40 1.93 -6.42
CA GLN A 99 12.47 2.45 -7.25
C GLN A 99 12.05 2.37 -8.72
N ASN A 100 11.72 3.53 -9.29
CA ASN A 100 11.44 3.65 -10.71
C ASN A 100 12.77 3.77 -11.47
N VAL A 101 13.28 2.65 -11.98
CA VAL A 101 14.54 2.63 -12.75
C VAL A 101 14.34 3.14 -14.20
N ILE A 102 13.09 3.27 -14.67
CA ILE A 102 12.78 3.61 -16.06
C ILE A 102 11.82 4.79 -16.08
N GLN A 103 12.28 5.94 -16.58
CA GLN A 103 11.37 7.02 -16.99
C GLN A 103 10.76 6.65 -18.34
N VAL A 104 9.58 6.02 -18.30
CA VAL A 104 8.81 5.71 -19.50
C VAL A 104 8.01 6.94 -19.88
N GLU A 105 8.28 7.51 -21.06
CA GLU A 105 7.48 8.62 -21.59
C GLU A 105 5.98 8.23 -21.64
N ALA A 106 5.09 9.20 -21.41
CA ALA A 106 3.67 8.94 -21.18
C ALA A 106 2.99 8.09 -22.28
N TYR A 107 3.46 8.17 -23.52
CA TYR A 107 2.94 7.41 -24.66
C TYR A 107 3.38 5.93 -24.72
N ASN A 108 4.38 5.54 -23.93
CA ASN A 108 4.91 4.16 -23.89
C ASN A 108 4.43 3.35 -22.68
N LYS A 109 3.59 3.91 -21.80
CA LYS A 109 3.17 3.26 -20.53
C LYS A 109 2.27 2.04 -20.72
N ASP A 110 1.59 1.94 -21.87
CA ASP A 110 0.79 0.79 -22.28
C ASP A 110 1.49 -0.11 -23.30
N THR A 111 2.74 0.18 -23.65
CA THR A 111 3.54 -0.66 -24.55
C THR A 111 4.43 -1.58 -23.72
N SER A 112 4.39 -2.88 -24.00
CA SER A 112 5.30 -3.84 -23.37
C SER A 112 6.74 -3.56 -23.84
N VAL A 113 7.66 -3.40 -22.89
CA VAL A 113 9.08 -3.18 -23.20
C VAL A 113 9.79 -4.54 -23.24
N GLN A 114 10.70 -4.72 -24.19
CA GLN A 114 11.48 -5.94 -24.30
C GLN A 114 12.34 -6.11 -23.03
N GLY A 115 12.16 -7.23 -22.32
CA GLY A 115 12.79 -7.48 -21.01
C GLY A 115 11.99 -7.00 -19.80
N ALA A 116 10.77 -6.49 -19.99
CA ALA A 116 9.84 -6.21 -18.90
C ALA A 116 9.39 -7.50 -18.19
N MET A 117 8.98 -7.35 -16.94
CA MET A 117 8.55 -8.45 -16.08
C MET A 117 7.28 -9.11 -16.63
N THR A 118 7.17 -10.44 -16.53
CA THR A 118 5.95 -11.16 -16.87
C THR A 118 4.94 -11.13 -15.71
N PRO A 119 3.63 -11.33 -15.97
CA PRO A 119 2.61 -11.45 -14.93
C PRO A 119 2.95 -12.54 -13.89
N SER A 120 3.41 -13.69 -14.35
CA SER A 120 3.87 -14.79 -13.50
C SER A 120 5.07 -14.42 -12.62
N ALA A 121 6.08 -13.73 -13.16
CA ALA A 121 7.22 -13.26 -12.39
C ALA A 121 6.79 -12.26 -11.31
N LEU A 122 5.94 -11.27 -11.66
CA LEU A 122 5.37 -10.35 -10.69
C LEU A 122 4.64 -11.11 -9.58
N GLY A 123 3.75 -12.04 -9.94
CA GLY A 123 3.03 -12.87 -8.97
C GLY A 123 3.96 -13.65 -8.02
N GLN A 124 5.09 -14.16 -8.51
CA GLN A 124 6.09 -14.84 -7.67
C GLN A 124 6.78 -13.87 -6.70
N TYR A 125 7.14 -12.66 -7.13
CA TYR A 125 7.71 -11.65 -6.24
C TYR A 125 6.72 -11.20 -5.17
N LEU A 126 5.46 -10.94 -5.56
CA LEU A 126 4.40 -10.57 -4.61
C LEU A 126 4.14 -11.68 -3.60
N ARG A 127 4.12 -12.95 -4.06
CA ARG A 127 4.03 -14.12 -3.18
C ARG A 127 5.17 -14.17 -2.18
N ALA A 128 6.41 -14.05 -2.65
CA ALA A 128 7.59 -14.07 -1.77
C ALA A 128 7.53 -12.95 -0.72
N PHE A 129 7.05 -11.78 -1.11
CA PHE A 129 6.83 -10.66 -0.18
C PHE A 129 5.79 -11.00 0.89
N MET A 130 4.61 -11.52 0.49
CA MET A 130 3.57 -11.90 1.45
C MET A 130 4.03 -12.99 2.43
N VAL A 131 4.80 -13.98 1.97
CA VAL A 131 5.40 -14.98 2.84
C VAL A 131 6.33 -14.31 3.85
N LYS A 132 7.23 -13.44 3.39
CA LYS A 132 8.15 -12.70 4.27
C LYS A 132 7.40 -11.86 5.30
N LEU A 133 6.38 -11.11 4.86
CA LEU A 133 5.54 -10.28 5.73
C LEU A 133 4.85 -11.11 6.81
N SER A 134 4.33 -12.28 6.45
CA SER A 134 3.70 -13.21 7.39
C SER A 134 4.70 -13.77 8.41
N MET A 135 5.96 -13.97 8.01
CA MET A 135 7.01 -14.43 8.93
C MET A 135 7.48 -13.34 9.90
N MET A 136 7.30 -12.05 9.58
CA MET A 136 7.75 -10.94 10.45
C MET A 136 7.01 -10.89 11.78
N GLU A 137 5.80 -11.46 11.88
CA GLU A 137 5.05 -11.61 13.14
C GLU A 137 5.92 -12.24 14.23
N ASN A 138 6.65 -13.30 13.88
CA ASN A 138 7.50 -14.04 14.82
C ASN A 138 8.78 -13.28 15.18
N GLN A 139 9.18 -12.26 14.40
CA GLN A 139 10.43 -11.53 14.60
C GLN A 139 10.25 -10.22 15.37
N LEU A 140 9.09 -9.57 15.24
CA LEU A 140 8.83 -8.23 15.79
C LEU A 140 8.31 -8.23 17.24
N GLY A 141 8.09 -9.41 17.83
CA GLY A 141 7.55 -9.53 19.19
C GLY A 141 6.10 -9.00 19.30
N GLN A 142 5.57 -9.00 20.52
CA GLN A 142 4.21 -8.54 20.78
C GLN A 142 4.15 -7.01 20.79
N LEU A 143 3.27 -6.43 19.96
CA LEU A 143 3.03 -4.99 19.94
C LEU A 143 2.04 -4.61 21.04
N SER A 144 2.45 -3.71 21.94
CA SER A 144 1.57 -3.14 22.95
C SER A 144 1.13 -1.76 22.52
N LEU A 145 -0.06 -1.65 21.93
CA LEU A 145 -0.58 -0.40 21.39
C LEU A 145 -1.08 0.59 22.47
N GLY A 146 -1.40 0.08 23.67
CA GLY A 146 -2.28 0.81 24.60
C GLY A 146 -3.72 0.87 24.04
N GLY A 147 -4.70 1.23 24.86
CA GLY A 147 -6.12 1.22 24.45
C GLY A 147 -6.48 2.09 23.24
N ASP A 148 -5.55 2.94 22.78
CA ASP A 148 -5.75 3.97 21.74
C ASP A 148 -4.83 3.77 20.52
N GLY A 149 -4.46 2.52 20.22
CA GLY A 149 -3.66 2.19 19.03
C GLY A 149 -4.31 2.64 17.73
N SER A 150 -3.53 3.22 16.81
CA SER A 150 -4.01 3.63 15.50
C SER A 150 -2.98 3.37 14.40
N PHE A 151 -3.33 3.65 13.15
CA PHE A 151 -2.39 3.58 12.03
C PHE A 151 -2.56 4.77 11.09
N ALA A 152 -1.51 5.07 10.34
CA ALA A 152 -1.55 6.04 9.25
C ALA A 152 -0.78 5.50 8.04
N VAL A 153 -1.10 5.99 6.85
CA VAL A 153 -0.33 5.70 5.63
C VAL A 153 0.22 7.01 5.09
N ILE A 154 1.53 7.04 4.85
CA ILE A 154 2.23 8.18 4.26
C ILE A 154 2.70 7.78 2.87
N ILE A 155 2.52 8.68 1.91
CA ILE A 155 3.06 8.54 0.55
C ILE A 155 4.18 9.57 0.42
N GLU A 156 5.41 9.09 0.30
CA GLU A 156 6.58 9.92 0.00
C GLU A 156 6.76 9.93 -1.53
N LEU A 157 6.79 11.14 -2.09
CA LEU A 157 7.07 11.36 -3.50
C LEU A 157 8.55 11.64 -3.70
N GLN A 158 9.06 11.42 -4.91
CA GLN A 158 10.41 11.82 -5.30
C GLN A 158 10.62 13.32 -5.10
N ASP A 159 11.86 13.71 -4.80
CA ASP A 159 12.26 15.11 -4.60
C ASP A 159 11.71 16.03 -5.70
N ASP A 160 11.22 17.21 -5.31
CA ASP A 160 10.61 18.24 -6.16
C ASP A 160 9.25 17.88 -6.84
N LYS A 161 8.61 16.76 -6.47
CA LYS A 161 7.26 16.42 -6.96
C LYS A 161 6.16 16.85 -6.00
N VAL A 162 5.09 17.45 -6.56
CA VAL A 162 3.85 17.74 -5.85
C VAL A 162 2.84 16.61 -6.06
N PRO A 163 1.97 16.30 -5.07
CA PRO A 163 0.91 15.32 -5.25
C PRO A 163 0.02 15.68 -6.45
N SER A 164 -0.24 14.68 -7.29
CA SER A 164 -1.17 14.74 -8.42
C SER A 164 -2.64 14.83 -7.98
N ILE A 165 -2.94 14.61 -6.70
CA ILE A 165 -4.28 14.81 -6.13
C ILE A 165 -4.73 16.26 -6.38
N SER A 166 -5.85 16.36 -7.11
CA SER A 166 -6.62 17.58 -7.32
C SER A 166 -6.76 18.35 -6.01
N GLN A 167 -6.26 19.59 -5.97
CA GLN A 167 -6.24 20.48 -4.78
C GLN A 167 -7.56 20.48 -3.97
N GLY A 168 -8.71 20.23 -4.63
CA GLY A 168 -10.03 20.25 -4.02
C GLY A 168 -10.34 19.22 -2.92
N LYS A 169 -9.58 18.12 -2.74
CA LYS A 169 -9.87 17.13 -1.68
C LYS A 169 -8.98 17.28 -0.44
N VAL A 170 -7.76 17.80 -0.60
CA VAL A 170 -6.83 18.08 0.51
C VAL A 170 -7.26 19.35 1.25
N GLU A 171 -7.77 20.37 0.54
CA GLU A 171 -8.38 21.56 1.17
C GLU A 171 -9.65 21.21 1.93
N ALA A 172 -10.48 20.28 1.43
CA ALA A 172 -11.67 19.83 2.15
C ALA A 172 -11.35 19.10 3.47
N LEU A 173 -10.26 18.33 3.51
CA LEU A 173 -9.81 17.65 4.73
C LEU A 173 -9.20 18.62 5.75
N ARG A 174 -8.45 19.63 5.27
CA ARG A 174 -7.93 20.72 6.12
C ARG A 174 -9.04 21.60 6.67
N ALA A 175 -10.01 22.00 5.84
CA ALA A 175 -11.16 22.79 6.27
C ALA A 175 -12.09 22.04 7.26
N ALA A 176 -12.18 20.72 7.16
CA ALA A 176 -12.94 19.90 8.12
C ALA A 176 -12.24 19.79 9.49
N LEU A 177 -10.90 19.84 9.54
CA LEU A 177 -10.13 19.86 10.78
C LEU A 177 -10.15 21.26 11.43
N ASP A 178 -10.11 22.33 10.64
CA ASP A 178 -10.14 23.72 11.14
C ASP A 178 -11.53 24.20 11.57
N SER A 179 -12.61 23.50 11.20
CA SER A 179 -13.99 23.85 11.58
C SER A 179 -14.50 23.16 12.86
N THR A 180 -13.65 22.38 13.53
CA THR A 180 -13.97 21.71 14.80
C THR A 180 -13.21 22.29 16.01
N THR A 181 -12.65 23.49 15.88
CA THR A 181 -12.10 24.30 17.00
C THR A 181 -12.93 25.56 17.16
#